data_AF-A0A9P7N539-F1
#
_entry.id   AF-A0A9P7N539-F1
#
_cell.length_a   1.000
_cell.length_b   1.000
_cell.length_c   1.000
_cell.angle_alpha   90.00
_cell.angle_beta   90.00
_cell.angle_gamma   90.00
#
_symmetry.space_group_name_H-M   'P 1'
#
loop_
_entity.id
_entity.type
_entity.pdbx_description
1 polymer ?
#
loop_
_entity_poly.entity_id
_entity_poly.type
_entity_poly.pdbx_seq_one_letter_code
_entity_poly.pdbx_strand_id
1 'polypeptide(L)' 'MDSVLPDMRFDDGDAAAVPTVRVFIAGGSYAGLSTAANLLDLGRGLTPRMSEKKYEHHSDLGRVNWDMTIVDERDGF' A
#
# COMPACT_ATOMS: atom_id res chain seq x y z
N MET A 1 35.91 13.05 -26.08
CA MET A 1 34.75 12.20 -26.41
C MET A 1 34.20 11.78 -25.07
N ASP A 2 33.44 12.68 -24.44
CA ASP A 2 32.97 12.48 -23.06
C ASP A 2 31.48 12.16 -23.15
N SER A 3 31.18 10.87 -23.33
CA SER A 3 29.81 10.35 -23.29
C SER A 3 29.38 10.21 -21.83
N VAL A 4 28.78 11.27 -21.28
CA VAL A 4 28.07 11.21 -20.01
C VAL A 4 26.77 10.44 -20.24
N LEU A 5 26.61 9.32 -19.53
CA LEU A 5 25.37 8.53 -19.51
C LEU A 5 24.22 9.41 -18.99
N PRO A 6 23.03 9.39 -19.61
CA PRO A 6 21.88 10.07 -19.04
C PRO A 6 21.52 9.39 -17.71
N ASP A 7 21.65 10.17 -16.64
CA ASP A 7 21.14 9.88 -15.31
C ASP A 7 19.69 9.37 -15.43
N MET A 8 19.39 8.23 -14.81
CA MET A 8 18.03 7.70 -14.66
C MET A 8 17.25 8.58 -13.68
N ARG A 9 17.08 9.85 -14.02
CA ARG A 9 16.15 10.73 -13.37
C ARG A 9 14.79 10.35 -13.92
N PHE A 10 14.01 9.65 -13.10
CA PHE A 10 12.58 9.53 -13.34
C PHE A 10 12.04 10.94 -13.56
N ASP A 11 11.40 11.15 -14.71
CA ASP A 11 10.65 12.37 -14.97
C ASP A 11 9.67 12.54 -13.80
N ASP A 12 9.88 13.59 -13.00
CA ASP A 12 8.87 14.12 -12.06
C ASP A 12 7.77 14.80 -12.90
N GLY A 13 7.20 14.08 -13.85
CA GLY A 13 6.09 14.51 -14.67
C GLY A 13 4.90 14.66 -13.74
N ASP A 14 4.56 15.92 -13.44
CA ASP A 14 3.49 16.36 -12.54
C ASP A 14 3.30 15.42 -11.34
N ALA A 15 4.02 15.68 -10.25
CA ALA A 15 3.87 14.95 -8.98
C ALA A 15 2.45 15.14 -8.42
N ALA A 16 1.45 14.56 -9.09
CA ALA A 16 0.13 14.32 -8.57
C ALA A 16 0.37 13.53 -7.30
N ALA A 17 0.22 14.23 -6.17
CA ALA A 17 0.55 13.70 -4.87
C ALA A 17 -0.05 12.31 -4.74
N VAL A 18 0.79 11.30 -4.46
CA VAL A 18 0.34 9.92 -4.26
C VAL A 18 -0.87 9.95 -3.33
N PRO A 19 -2.06 9.53 -3.80
CA PRO A 19 -3.29 9.81 -3.09
C PRO A 19 -3.30 9.07 -1.75
N THR A 20 -3.74 9.76 -0.70
CA THR A 20 -3.87 9.18 0.64
C THR A 20 -5.27 8.62 0.82
N VAL A 21 -5.36 7.32 1.10
CA VAL A 21 -6.60 6.63 1.43
C VAL A 21 -6.69 6.49 2.95
N ARG A 22 -7.74 7.07 3.53
CA ARG A 22 -8.04 6.95 4.96
C ARG A 22 -8.89 5.71 5.21
N VAL A 23 -8.43 4.88 6.13
CA VAL A 23 -9.08 3.62 6.48
C VAL A 23 -9.35 3.60 7.98
N PHE A 24 -10.58 3.27 8.34
CA PHE A 24 -10.99 3.02 9.72
C PHE A 24 -11.23 1.52 9.88
N ILE A 25 -10.46 0.87 10.74
CA ILE A 25 -10.57 -0.56 11.06
C ILE A 25 -11.20 -0.65 12.45
N ALA A 26 -12.45 -1.12 12.49
CA ALA A 26 -13.14 -1.48 13.72
C ALA A 26 -12.81 -2.95 14.05
N GLY A 27 -12.19 -3.17 15.20
CA GLY A 27 -11.68 -4.46 15.65
C GLY A 27 -10.15 -4.49 15.63
N GLY A 28 -9.52 -4.59 16.81
CA GLY A 28 -8.06 -4.63 16.98
C GLY A 28 -7.47 -6.04 17.02
N SER A 29 -8.32 -7.08 16.99
CA SER A 29 -7.91 -8.48 17.01
C SER A 29 -7.46 -8.96 15.61
N TYR A 30 -7.40 -10.27 15.40
CA TYR A 30 -6.78 -10.92 14.24
C TYR A 30 -7.29 -10.39 12.89
N ALA A 31 -8.60 -10.20 12.72
CA ALA A 31 -9.18 -9.75 11.46
C ALA A 31 -8.76 -8.30 11.11
N GLY A 32 -8.71 -7.41 12.11
CA GLY A 32 -8.32 -6.03 11.91
C GLY A 32 -6.84 -5.87 11.59
N LEU A 33 -5.97 -6.53 12.36
CA LEU A 33 -4.53 -6.53 12.09
C LEU A 33 -4.18 -7.20 10.76
N SER A 34 -4.87 -8.30 10.42
CA SER A 34 -4.78 -8.96 9.12
C SER A 34 -5.11 -8.00 7.97
N THR A 35 -6.20 -7.24 8.11
CA THR A 35 -6.62 -6.24 7.13
C THR A 35 -5.55 -5.16 6.95
N ALA A 36 -5.03 -4.60 8.05
CA ALA A 36 -3.97 -3.58 8.00
C ALA A 36 -2.71 -4.11 7.29
N ALA A 37 -2.26 -5.32 7.63
CA ALA A 37 -1.09 -5.94 7.01
C ALA A 37 -1.28 -6.16 5.49
N ASN A 38 -2.43 -6.67 5.09
CA ASN A 38 -2.75 -6.91 3.68
C ASN A 38 -2.79 -5.60 2.88
N LEU A 39 -3.35 -4.53 3.44
CA LEU A 39 -3.36 -3.22 2.78
C LEU A 39 -1.93 -2.67 2.59
N LEU A 40 -1.06 -2.80 3.61
CA LEU A 40 0.35 -2.40 3.48
C LEU A 40 1.08 -3.15 2.37
N ASP A 41 0.81 -4.45 2.22
CA ASP A 41 1.41 -5.26 1.16
C ASP A 41 0.86 -4.84 -0.22
N LEU A 42 -0.46 -4.63 -0.36
CA LEU A 42 -1.09 -4.16 -1.59
C LEU A 42 -0.60 -2.77 -2.03
N GLY A 43 -0.40 -1.84 -1.08
CA GLY A 43 0.15 -0.51 -1.38
C GLY A 43 1.59 -0.53 -1.91
N ARG A 44 2.27 -1.68 -1.77
CA ARG A 44 3.61 -1.94 -2.32
C ARG A 44 3.58 -2.83 -3.55
N GLY A 45 2.39 -3.19 -4.06
CA GLY A 45 2.22 -4.13 -5.16
C GLY A 45 2.61 -5.58 -4.80
N LEU A 46 2.65 -5.90 -3.50
CA LEU A 46 2.99 -7.24 -3.01
C LEU A 46 1.73 -8.09 -2.83
N THR A 47 1.91 -9.40 -2.83
CA THR A 47 0.84 -10.33 -2.46
C THR A 47 0.44 -10.11 -0.99
N PRO A 48 -0.86 -9.96 -0.68
CA PRO A 48 -1.32 -9.92 0.70
C PRO A 48 -0.89 -11.17 1.48
N ARG A 49 -0.40 -10.98 2.71
CA ARG A 49 0.03 -12.08 3.60
C ARG A 49 -1.01 -13.19 3.78
N MET A 50 -2.29 -12.85 3.76
CA MET A 50 -3.38 -13.80 3.98
C MET A 50 -3.99 -14.33 2.67
N SER A 51 -3.36 -14.06 1.52
CA SER A 51 -3.82 -14.56 0.23
C SER A 51 -3.22 -15.93 -0.08
N GLU A 52 -4.05 -16.89 -0.45
CA GLU A 52 -3.61 -18.19 -0.97
C GLU A 52 -3.09 -18.10 -2.41
N LYS A 53 -3.47 -17.04 -3.14
CA LYS A 53 -3.09 -16.82 -4.54
C LYS A 53 -2.12 -15.65 -4.64
N LYS A 54 -1.18 -15.75 -5.58
CA LYS A 54 -0.29 -14.65 -5.92
C LYS A 54 -1.13 -13.48 -6.44
N TYR A 55 -0.85 -12.28 -5.93
CA TYR A 55 -1.46 -11.06 -6.43
C TYR A 55 -0.73 -10.61 -7.70
N GLU A 56 -1.50 -10.42 -8.78
CA GLU A 56 -1.00 -9.81 -10.01
C GLU A 56 -1.39 -8.33 -9.99
N HIS A 57 -0.40 -7.46 -9.77
CA HIS A 57 -0.64 -6.03 -9.71
C HIS A 57 -0.90 -5.49 -11.12
N HIS A 58 -2.00 -4.79 -11.29
CA HIS A 58 -2.35 -4.17 -12.56
C HIS A 58 -1.47 -2.94 -12.81
N SER A 59 -0.91 -2.80 -14.01
CA SER A 59 -0.03 -1.67 -14.37
C SER A 59 -0.67 -0.30 -14.17
N ASP A 60 -2.00 -0.25 -14.34
CA ASP A 60 -2.76 0.99 -14.31
C ASP A 60 -3.18 1.39 -12.88
N LEU A 61 -2.90 0.54 -11.88
CA LEU A 61 -3.13 0.88 -10.48
C LEU A 61 -1.91 1.62 -9.92
N GLY A 62 -2.08 2.92 -9.74
CA GLY A 62 -1.09 3.75 -9.05
C GLY A 62 -0.92 3.36 -7.58
N ARG A 63 0.20 3.80 -7.00
CA ARG A 63 0.45 3.63 -5.55
C ARG A 63 -0.48 4.54 -4.75
N VAL A 64 -0.75 4.17 -3.51
CA VAL A 64 -1.51 4.97 -2.55
C VAL A 64 -0.78 5.01 -1.21
N ASN A 65 -0.98 6.10 -0.46
CA ASN A 65 -0.57 6.18 0.94
C ASN A 65 -1.72 5.70 1.82
N TRP A 66 -1.46 4.76 2.73
CA TRP A 66 -2.46 4.31 3.69
C TRP A 66 -2.36 5.13 4.98
N ASP A 67 -3.45 5.79 5.35
CA ASP A 67 -3.64 6.44 6.64
C ASP A 67 -4.69 5.66 7.42
N MET A 68 -4.24 4.86 8.40
CA MET A 68 -5.07 3.85 9.05
C MET A 68 -5.29 4.18 10.52
N THR A 69 -6.56 4.25 10.91
CA THR A 69 -6.99 4.25 12.31
C THR A 69 -7.54 2.88 12.66
N ILE A 70 -6.93 2.22 13.65
CA ILE A 70 -7.40 0.93 14.17
C ILE A 70 -7.97 1.17 15.56
N VAL A 71 -9.22 0.78 15.77
CA VAL A 71 -9.89 0.86 17.06
C VAL A 71 -10.17 -0.55 17.54
N ASP A 72 -9.69 -0.85 18.74
CA ASP A 72 -10.04 -2.08 19.44
C ASP A 72 -11.43 -1.96 20.06
N GLU A 73 -12.30 -2.92 19.79
CA GLU A 73 -13.72 -2.90 20.19
C GLU A 73 -13.90 -3.24 21.67
N ARG A 74 -12.84 -3.70 22.35
CA ARG A 74 -12.82 -4.13 23.76
C ARG A 74 -13.83 -5.22 24.09
N ASP A 75 -14.36 -5.94 23.09
CA ASP A 75 -15.28 -7.06 23.28
C ASP A 75 -14.57 -8.36 23.69
N GLY A 76 -13.23 -8.33 23.74
CA GLY A 76 -12.41 -9.36 24.41
C GLY A 76 -11.94 -10.51 23.52
N PHE A 77 -11.98 -10.33 22.20
CA PHE A 77 -11.36 -11.24 21.22
C PHE A 77 -9.93 -10.82 20.83
#